data_AF-K0JQW3-F1
#
_entry.id   AF-K0JQW3-F1
#
_cell.length_a   1.000
_cell.length_b   1.000
_cell.length_c   1.000
_cell.angle_alpha   90.00
_cell.angle_beta   90.00
_cell.angle_gamma   90.00
#
_symmetry.space_group_name_H-M   'P 1'
#
loop_
_entity.id
_entity.type
_entity.pdbx_description
1 polymer ?
#
loop_
_entity_poly.entity_id
_entity_poly.type
_entity_poly.pdbx_seq_one_letter_code
_entity_poly.pdbx_strand_id
1 'polypeptide(L)'
;MPRDVPPDYGPWQTVYELFRRRQRAGVWRRMLTALQARADAAGSIVWDVSVDSTVMRAHQHAAGARKKGISRSNRPTPTRAGPSPTTTGRGGRGWTSKLHLACEQRRRPLSLLVTAGQRGDSRQFTTVIERISVPPLGPSRARTRPDRVLADKAYS
;
A
#
# COMPACT_ATOMS: atom_id res chain seq x y z
N MET A 1 24.42 -1.69 3.34
CA MET A 1 23.03 -1.83 3.82
C MET A 1 22.82 -0.76 4.88
N PRO A 2 21.83 0.14 4.79
CA PRO A 2 21.59 1.05 5.91
C PRO A 2 20.95 0.21 7.01
N ARG A 3 21.77 -0.13 7.99
CA ARG A 3 21.43 -0.88 9.21
C ARG A 3 21.26 0.12 10.35
N ASP A 4 20.73 1.29 10.01
CA ASP A 4 20.71 2.47 10.88
C ASP A 4 19.46 2.38 11.76
N VAL A 5 19.55 1.46 12.72
CA VAL A 5 18.60 1.35 13.82
C VAL A 5 19.30 1.95 15.04
N PRO A 6 18.72 2.96 15.71
CA PRO A 6 19.30 3.51 16.92
C PRO A 6 19.63 2.41 17.94
N PRO A 7 20.77 2.50 18.66
CA PRO A 7 21.21 1.44 19.57
C PRO A 7 20.16 1.00 20.60
N ASP A 8 19.31 1.94 21.04
CA ASP A 8 18.25 1.72 22.02
C ASP A 8 17.19 0.70 21.59
N TYR A 9 17.07 0.40 20.29
CA TYR A 9 16.13 -0.60 19.76
C TYR A 9 16.70 -2.02 19.70
N GLY A 10 17.99 -2.20 20.03
CA GLY A 10 18.67 -3.48 20.01
C GLY A 10 19.04 -3.97 18.59
N PRO A 11 19.35 -5.27 18.43
CA PRO A 11 19.84 -5.81 17.17
C PRO A 11 18.85 -5.60 16.01
N TRP A 12 19.36 -5.06 14.89
CA TRP A 12 18.53 -4.75 13.71
C TRP A 12 17.78 -5.98 13.17
N GLN A 13 18.32 -7.19 13.33
CA GLN A 13 17.67 -8.45 12.92
C GLN A 13 16.36 -8.66 13.68
N THR A 14 16.37 -8.46 15.00
CA THR A 14 15.19 -8.62 15.87
C THR A 14 14.12 -7.59 15.51
N VAL A 15 14.52 -6.33 15.29
CA VAL A 15 13.63 -5.26 14.85
C VAL A 15 13.01 -5.60 13.49
N TYR A 16 13.80 -6.08 12.55
CA TYR A 16 13.34 -6.47 11.22
C TYR A 16 12.38 -7.68 11.27
N GLU A 17 12.66 -8.69 12.08
CA GLU A 17 11.79 -9.86 12.27
C GLU A 17 10.45 -9.47 12.91
N LEU A 18 10.47 -8.59 13.91
CA LEU A 18 9.28 -8.01 14.50
C LEU A 18 8.45 -7.27 13.46
N PHE A 19 9.09 -6.38 12.69
CA PHE A 19 8.46 -5.65 11.60
C PHE A 19 7.80 -6.63 10.61
N ARG A 20 8.55 -7.62 10.12
CA ARG A 20 8.06 -8.62 9.18
C ARG A 20 6.89 -9.42 9.71
N ARG A 21 6.95 -9.85 10.98
CA ARG A 21 5.87 -10.59 11.64
C ARG A 21 4.60 -9.74 11.71
N ARG A 22 4.72 -8.48 12.15
CA ARG A 22 3.61 -7.53 12.22
C ARG A 22 3.03 -7.20 10.84
N GLN A 23 3.88 -7.03 9.83
CA GLN A 23 3.47 -6.82 8.44
C GLN A 23 2.64 -8.00 7.93
N ARG A 24 3.16 -9.23 8.07
CA ARG A 24 2.44 -10.46 7.65
C ARG A 24 1.16 -10.69 8.43
N ALA A 25 1.16 -10.39 9.72
CA ALA A 25 -0.02 -10.46 10.56
C ALA A 25 -1.04 -9.35 10.26
N GLY A 26 -0.76 -8.40 9.37
CA GLY A 26 -1.68 -7.32 9.00
C GLY A 26 -1.88 -6.25 10.08
N VAL A 27 -0.95 -6.14 11.04
CA VAL A 27 -1.05 -5.21 12.18
C VAL A 27 -1.23 -3.77 11.73
N TRP A 28 -0.42 -3.33 10.76
CA TRP A 28 -0.49 -1.97 10.21
C TRP A 28 -1.86 -1.64 9.61
N ARG A 29 -2.44 -2.59 8.86
CA ARG A 29 -3.78 -2.44 8.29
C ARG A 29 -4.82 -2.28 9.38
N ARG A 30 -4.80 -3.13 10.42
CA ARG A 30 -5.73 -3.04 11.55
C ARG A 30 -5.60 -1.73 12.32
N MET A 31 -4.37 -1.26 12.56
CA MET A 31 -4.12 0.02 13.22
C MET A 31 -4.72 1.18 12.42
N LEU A 32 -4.45 1.23 11.12
CA LEU A 32 -5.01 2.26 10.26
C LEU A 32 -6.55 2.23 10.26
N THR A 33 -7.16 1.06 10.06
CA THR A 33 -8.62 0.89 10.10
C THR A 33 -9.22 1.37 11.42
N ALA A 34 -8.58 1.04 12.55
CA ALA A 34 -9.05 1.47 13.86
C ALA A 34 -8.89 2.98 14.10
N LEU A 35 -7.88 3.63 13.50
CA LEU A 35 -7.72 5.08 13.54
C LEU A 35 -8.76 5.79 12.66
N GLN A 36 -9.05 5.23 11.48
CA GLN A 36 -10.10 5.74 10.59
C GLN A 36 -11.48 5.65 11.25
N ALA A 37 -11.82 4.49 11.83
CA ALA A 37 -13.10 4.31 12.52
C ALA A 37 -13.29 5.31 13.68
N ARG A 38 -12.23 5.57 14.45
CA ARG A 38 -12.26 6.60 15.51
C ARG A 38 -12.42 8.01 14.96
N ALA A 39 -11.76 8.33 13.85
CA ALA A 39 -11.89 9.64 13.21
C ALA A 39 -13.29 9.86 12.63
N ASP A 40 -13.90 8.83 12.04
CA ASP A 40 -15.26 8.86 11.52
C ASP A 40 -16.29 9.06 12.65
N ALA A 41 -16.17 8.28 13.72
CA ALA A 41 -17.02 8.42 14.91
C ALA A 41 -16.90 9.80 15.57
N ALA A 42 -15.74 10.45 15.46
CA ALA A 42 -15.50 11.80 15.94
C ALA A 42 -15.92 12.90 14.92
N GLY A 43 -16.57 12.55 13.81
CA GLY A 43 -16.96 13.49 12.75
C GLY A 43 -15.79 14.23 12.11
N SER A 44 -14.57 13.68 12.24
CA SER A 44 -13.32 14.36 11.90
C SER A 44 -12.77 13.98 10.52
N ILE A 45 -13.56 13.23 9.74
CA ILE A 45 -13.25 12.89 8.34
C ILE A 45 -14.08 13.80 7.44
N VAL A 46 -13.39 14.64 6.69
CA VAL A 46 -13.99 15.36 5.56
C VAL A 46 -13.99 14.41 4.36
N TRP A 47 -15.10 14.30 3.64
CA TRP A 47 -15.25 13.34 2.54
C TRP A 47 -14.95 13.92 1.15
N ASP A 48 -14.28 15.07 1.14
CA ASP A 48 -13.54 15.59 0.00
C ASP A 48 -12.16 14.91 -0.04
N VAL A 49 -11.97 14.05 -1.04
CA VAL A 49 -10.82 13.16 -1.12
C VAL A 49 -9.86 13.63 -2.19
N SER A 50 -8.59 13.77 -1.84
CA SER A 50 -7.50 13.99 -2.79
C SER A 50 -6.79 12.67 -3.09
N VAL A 51 -6.50 12.43 -4.37
CA VAL A 51 -5.70 11.28 -4.82
C VAL A 51 -4.40 11.78 -5.41
N ASP A 52 -3.30 11.24 -4.89
CA ASP A 52 -1.94 11.48 -5.38
C ASP A 52 -1.15 10.18 -5.47
N SER A 53 -0.06 10.16 -6.23
CA SER A 53 0.92 9.08 -6.20
C SER A 53 2.33 9.59 -6.00
N THR A 54 3.13 8.82 -5.25
CA THR A 54 4.55 9.09 -5.12
C THR A 54 5.37 7.88 -5.57
N VAL A 55 6.47 8.14 -6.29
CA VAL A 55 7.42 7.12 -6.72
C VAL A 55 8.47 6.94 -5.64
N MET A 56 8.51 5.75 -5.06
CA MET A 56 9.52 5.34 -4.10
C MET A 56 10.62 4.57 -4.84
N ARG A 57 11.85 5.09 -4.78
CA ARG A 57 13.01 4.34 -5.25
C ARG A 57 13.34 3.25 -4.25
N ALA A 58 13.51 2.02 -4.74
CA ALA A 58 14.08 0.99 -3.91
C ALA A 58 15.52 1.40 -3.57
N HIS A 59 15.91 1.21 -2.31
CA HIS A 59 17.30 1.41 -1.91
C HIS A 59 18.21 0.56 -2.82
N GLN A 60 19.41 1.02 -3.16
CA GLN A 60 20.32 0.31 -4.08
C GLN A 60 20.60 -1.16 -3.67
N HIS A 61 20.49 -1.46 -2.37
CA HIS A 61 20.65 -2.80 -1.82
C HIS A 61 19.38 -3.66 -1.80
N ALA A 62 18.21 -3.11 -2.14
CA ALA A 62 16.96 -3.84 -2.32
C ALA A 62 16.85 -4.52 -3.71
N ALA A 63 17.78 -4.23 -4.62
CA ALA A 63 17.87 -4.79 -5.97
C ALA A 63 18.23 -6.29 -6.04
N GLY A 64 18.46 -6.95 -4.90
CA GLY A 64 19.17 -8.24 -4.81
C GLY A 64 18.31 -9.51 -4.77
N ALA A 65 16.98 -9.44 -4.83
CA ALA A 65 16.16 -10.65 -4.85
C ALA A 65 16.30 -11.37 -6.21
N ARG A 66 17.30 -12.25 -6.34
CA ARG A 66 17.49 -13.10 -7.51
C ARG A 66 16.29 -14.05 -7.69
N LYS A 67 15.77 -14.14 -8.91
CA LYS A 67 14.90 -15.25 -9.35
C LYS A 67 15.68 -16.56 -9.17
N LYS A 68 15.46 -17.27 -8.07
CA LYS A 68 15.80 -18.69 -8.02
C LYS A 68 14.64 -19.41 -8.72
N GLY A 69 14.92 -19.91 -9.92
CA GLY A 69 13.95 -20.61 -10.75
C GLY A 69 13.28 -21.73 -9.96
N ILE A 70 11.96 -21.70 -9.90
CA ILE A 70 11.19 -22.88 -9.50
C ILE A 70 11.28 -23.85 -10.67
N SER A 71 11.90 -24.98 -10.37
CA SER A 71 12.09 -26.15 -11.23
C SER A 71 10.84 -26.50 -12.05
N ARG A 72 11.08 -26.85 -13.32
CA ARG A 72 10.16 -27.54 -14.21
C ARG A 72 9.62 -28.81 -13.53
N SER A 73 8.34 -28.82 -13.20
CA SER A 73 7.56 -30.05 -13.00
C SER A 73 6.35 -29.99 -13.92
N ASN A 74 6.34 -30.85 -14.93
CA ASN A 74 5.30 -30.95 -15.94
C ASN A 74 4.13 -31.79 -15.37
N ARG A 75 3.05 -31.14 -14.91
CA ARG A 75 1.76 -31.80 -14.66
C ARG A 75 0.62 -30.77 -14.81
N PRO A 76 -0.37 -30.98 -15.68
CA PRO A 76 -1.46 -30.04 -15.85
C PRO A 76 -2.53 -30.28 -14.76
N THR A 77 -2.79 -29.26 -13.94
CA THR A 77 -3.96 -29.20 -13.04
C THR A 77 -4.58 -27.81 -13.14
N PRO A 78 -5.91 -27.69 -13.28
CA PRO A 78 -6.56 -26.42 -13.56
C PRO A 78 -6.95 -25.72 -12.25
N THR A 79 -6.22 -24.67 -11.85
CA THR A 79 -6.71 -23.78 -10.78
C THR A 79 -6.29 -22.34 -11.02
N ARG A 80 -7.31 -21.49 -10.95
CA ARG A 80 -7.34 -20.03 -11.06
C ARG A 80 -6.42 -19.35 -10.03
N ALA A 81 -5.14 -19.21 -10.34
CA ALA A 81 -4.19 -18.39 -9.60
C ALA A 81 -3.81 -17.17 -10.45
N GLY A 82 -4.41 -16.02 -10.16
CA GLY A 82 -4.04 -14.75 -10.79
C GLY A 82 -2.57 -14.40 -10.52
N PRO A 83 -1.91 -13.67 -11.44
CA PRO A 83 -0.50 -13.37 -11.31
C PRO A 83 -0.25 -12.50 -10.07
N SER A 84 0.58 -12.98 -9.14
CA SER A 84 1.12 -12.18 -8.04
C SER A 84 1.89 -11.00 -8.65
N PRO A 85 1.44 -9.75 -8.50
CA PRO A 85 2.15 -8.63 -9.10
C PRO A 85 3.35 -8.32 -8.21
N THR A 86 4.55 -8.64 -8.67
CA THR A 86 5.77 -8.06 -8.11
C THR A 86 5.59 -6.53 -8.10
N THR A 87 5.56 -5.92 -6.92
CA THR A 87 5.27 -4.49 -6.72
C THR A 87 6.43 -3.58 -7.13
N THR A 88 7.42 -4.10 -7.84
CA THR A 88 8.65 -3.41 -8.21
C THR A 88 8.86 -3.54 -9.71
N GLY A 89 8.84 -2.41 -10.40
CA GLY A 89 9.04 -2.33 -11.84
C GLY A 89 10.48 -1.93 -12.17
N ARG A 90 11.02 -2.45 -13.28
CA ARG A 90 12.31 -2.02 -13.82
C ARG A 90 12.07 -0.84 -14.75
N GLY A 91 12.48 0.36 -14.34
CA GLY A 91 12.61 1.52 -15.21
C GLY A 91 14.08 1.81 -15.53
N GLY A 92 14.35 2.66 -16.51
CA GLY A 92 15.72 3.03 -16.93
C GLY A 92 16.62 3.65 -15.84
N ARG A 93 16.12 3.85 -14.61
CA ARG A 93 16.84 4.41 -13.45
C ARG A 93 16.75 3.52 -12.18
N GLY A 94 16.51 2.22 -12.33
CA GLY A 94 16.49 1.24 -11.23
C GLY A 94 15.11 0.68 -10.86
N TRP A 95 15.07 -0.06 -9.74
CA TRP A 95 13.87 -0.70 -9.20
C TRP A 95 12.99 0.32 -8.47
N THR A 96 11.76 0.55 -8.95
CA THR A 96 10.85 1.53 -8.34
C THR A 96 9.48 0.93 -8.04
N SER A 97 8.85 1.46 -6.99
CA SER A 97 7.47 1.22 -6.61
C SER A 97 6.72 2.55 -6.60
N LYS A 98 5.42 2.52 -6.84
CA LYS A 98 4.53 3.68 -6.71
C LYS A 98 3.57 3.42 -5.56
N LEU A 99 3.40 4.42 -4.69
CA LEU A 99 2.34 4.43 -3.69
C LEU A 99 1.27 5.41 -4.17
N HIS A 100 0.09 4.89 -4.46
CA HIS A 100 -1.12 5.69 -4.70
C HIS A 100 -1.88 5.80 -3.38
N LEU A 101 -2.33 7.00 -3.07
CA LEU A 101 -2.92 7.33 -1.78
C LEU A 101 -4.15 8.21 -1.98
N ALA A 102 -5.27 7.80 -1.40
CA ALA A 102 -6.41 8.68 -1.17
C ALA A 102 -6.33 9.24 0.25
N CYS A 103 -6.34 10.55 0.40
CA CYS A 103 -6.40 11.24 1.69
C CYS A 103 -7.57 12.20 1.73
N GLU A 104 -8.07 12.43 2.94
CA GLU A 104 -8.92 13.60 3.20
C GLU A 104 -8.08 14.84 3.56
N GLN A 105 -8.73 16.01 3.60
CA GLN A 105 -8.12 17.34 3.72
C GLN A 105 -7.21 17.54 4.94
N ARG A 106 -7.45 16.83 6.05
CA ARG A 106 -6.63 16.83 7.27
C ARG A 106 -5.51 15.78 7.25
N ARG A 107 -5.19 15.24 6.07
CA ARG A 107 -4.11 14.29 5.79
C ARG A 107 -4.30 12.90 6.39
N ARG A 108 -5.54 12.49 6.68
CA ARG A 108 -5.84 11.11 7.08
C ARG A 108 -5.93 10.23 5.83
N PRO A 109 -5.13 9.15 5.74
CA PRO A 109 -5.23 8.23 4.61
C PRO A 109 -6.53 7.44 4.70
N LEU A 110 -7.25 7.34 3.57
CA LEU A 110 -8.49 6.58 3.41
C LEU A 110 -8.25 5.26 2.65
N SER A 111 -7.37 5.27 1.64
CA SER A 111 -6.94 4.06 0.94
C SER A 111 -5.50 4.17 0.45
N LEU A 112 -4.82 3.02 0.38
CA LEU A 112 -3.41 2.90 -0.03
C LEU A 112 -3.28 1.76 -1.04
N LEU A 113 -2.54 2.00 -2.13
CA LEU A 113 -2.24 1.00 -3.13
C LEU A 113 -0.77 1.11 -3.56
N VAL A 114 -0.01 0.03 -3.42
CA VAL A 114 1.37 -0.05 -3.89
C VAL A 114 1.41 -0.80 -5.21
N THR A 115 2.03 -0.22 -6.22
CA THR A 115 2.22 -0.82 -7.54
C THR A 115 3.68 -0.79 -7.99
N ALA A 116 4.00 -1.53 -9.04
CA ALA A 116 5.28 -1.41 -9.73
C ALA A 116 5.40 -0.03 -10.37
N GLY A 117 6.55 0.64 -10.23
CA GLY A 117 6.70 2.05 -10.59
C GLY A 117 6.56 2.40 -12.06
N GLN A 118 6.45 1.41 -12.96
CA GLN A 118 6.14 1.61 -14.38
C GLN A 118 4.64 1.69 -14.67
N ARG A 119 3.76 1.44 -13.68
CA ARG A 119 2.32 1.56 -13.88
C ARG A 119 1.93 3.04 -13.95
N GLY A 120 1.15 3.39 -14.98
CA GLY A 120 0.55 4.72 -15.13
C GLY A 120 -0.54 4.96 -14.09
N ASP A 121 -0.69 6.22 -13.68
CA ASP A 121 -1.47 6.61 -12.51
C ASP A 121 -2.98 6.57 -12.78
N SER A 122 -3.42 6.98 -13.97
CA SER A 122 -4.83 6.92 -14.39
C SER A 122 -5.46 5.53 -14.26
N ARG A 123 -4.70 4.45 -14.53
CA ARG A 123 -5.20 3.06 -14.40
C ARG A 123 -5.40 2.61 -12.94
N GLN A 124 -4.80 3.31 -11.99
CA GLN A 124 -4.88 2.97 -10.57
C GLN A 124 -5.89 3.85 -9.82
N PHE A 125 -6.35 4.95 -10.42
CA PHE A 125 -7.34 5.87 -9.84
C PHE A 125 -8.57 5.15 -9.32
N THR A 126 -9.28 4.43 -10.20
CA THR A 126 -10.51 3.70 -9.85
C THR A 126 -10.26 2.71 -8.72
N THR A 127 -9.17 1.94 -8.80
CA THR A 127 -8.81 0.98 -7.75
C THR A 127 -8.52 1.64 -6.40
N VAL A 128 -7.94 2.84 -6.38
CA VAL A 128 -7.69 3.58 -5.14
C VAL A 128 -9.00 4.07 -4.53
N ILE A 129 -9.91 4.61 -5.34
CA ILE A 129 -11.23 5.07 -4.88
C ILE A 129 -12.10 3.89 -4.40
N GLU A 130 -12.17 2.80 -5.15
CA GLU A 130 -12.95 1.59 -4.79
C GLU A 130 -12.46 0.93 -3.49
N ARG A 131 -11.21 1.17 -3.11
CA ARG A 131 -10.63 0.67 -1.86
C ARG A 131 -10.95 1.51 -0.64
N ILE A 132 -11.58 2.69 -0.81
CA ILE A 132 -12.01 3.50 0.32
C ILE A 132 -13.12 2.74 1.05
N SER A 133 -12.86 2.42 2.32
CA SER A 133 -13.82 1.78 3.20
C SER A 133 -13.47 2.13 4.64
N VAL A 134 -14.29 2.98 5.24
CA VAL A 134 -14.14 3.38 6.65
C VAL A 134 -15.23 2.68 7.44
N PRO A 135 -14.90 1.67 8.27
CA PRO A 135 -15.88 1.01 9.10
C PRO A 135 -16.26 1.89 10.30
N PRO A 136 -17.53 1.87 10.74
CA PRO A 136 -17.96 2.57 11.94
C PRO A 136 -17.50 1.84 13.21
N LEU A 137 -17.54 2.53 14.36
CA LEU A 137 -17.32 1.89 15.67
C LEU A 137 -18.55 1.10 16.18
N GLY A 138 -19.72 1.30 15.57
CA GLY A 138 -21.00 0.69 15.98
C GLY A 138 -21.69 -0.08 14.85
N PRO A 139 -22.97 -0.46 15.04
CA PRO A 139 -23.75 -1.21 14.06
C PRO A 139 -24.22 -0.30 12.93
N SER A 140 -23.30 0.05 12.03
CA SER A 140 -23.61 0.78 10.79
C SER A 140 -22.78 0.21 9.65
N ARG A 141 -23.12 0.60 8.42
CA ARG A 141 -22.36 0.20 7.23
C ARG A 141 -21.11 1.07 7.09
N ALA A 142 -20.03 0.45 6.64
CA ALA A 142 -18.83 1.21 6.25
C ALA A 142 -19.17 2.26 5.18
N ARG A 143 -18.67 3.48 5.37
CA ARG A 143 -18.76 4.51 4.34
C ARG A 143 -17.64 4.32 3.33
N THR A 144 -18.01 4.32 2.05
CA THR A 144 -17.10 3.99 0.94
C THR A 144 -17.04 5.06 -0.14
N ARG A 145 -17.99 6.01 -0.16
CA ARG A 145 -18.15 6.97 -1.24
C ARG A 145 -17.70 8.37 -0.80
N PRO A 146 -16.69 8.95 -1.48
CA PRO A 146 -16.35 10.38 -1.37
C PRO A 146 -17.50 11.28 -1.85
N ASP A 147 -17.58 12.48 -1.28
CA ASP A 147 -18.53 13.52 -1.72
C ASP A 147 -17.96 14.27 -2.94
N ARG A 148 -16.64 14.53 -2.92
CA ARG A 148 -15.87 15.07 -4.04
C ARG A 148 -14.53 14.35 -4.13
N VAL A 149 -14.01 14.24 -5.36
CA VAL A 149 -12.65 13.75 -5.61
C VAL A 149 -11.84 14.82 -6.32
N LEU A 150 -10.64 15.08 -5.80
CA LEU A 150 -9.62 15.95 -6.39
C LEU A 150 -8.45 15.06 -6.79
N ALA A 151 -7.97 15.18 -8.03
CA ALA A 151 -6.82 14.42 -8.51
C ALA A 151 -5.96 15.31 -9.39
N ASP A 152 -4.67 15.00 -9.45
CA ASP A 152 -3.78 15.68 -10.39
C ASP A 152 -4.10 15.31 -11.85
N LYS A 153 -3.51 16.06 -12.78
CA LYS A 153 -3.68 15.81 -14.22
C LYS A 153 -3.14 14.44 -14.66
N ALA A 154 -2.27 13.80 -13.89
CA ALA A 154 -1.77 12.46 -14.22
C ALA A 154 -2.82 11.36 -14.00
N TYR A 155 -3.93 11.69 -13.33
CA TYR A 155 -5.09 10.80 -13.15
C TYR A 155 -6.23 11.01 -14.17
N SER A 156 -6.20 12.08 -14.97
CA SER A 156 -7.16 12.32 -16.06
C SER A 156 -6.79 11.64 -17.38
#